data_AF-A0A9P3CLR7-F1
#
_entry.id   AF-A0A9P3CLR7-F1
#
_cell.length_a   1.000
_cell.length_b   1.000
_cell.length_c   1.000
_cell.angle_alpha   90.00
_cell.angle_beta   90.00
_cell.angle_gamma   90.00
#
_symmetry.space_group_name_H-M   'P 1'
#
loop_
_entity.id
_entity.type
_entity.pdbx_description
1 polymer ?
#
loop_
_entity_poly.entity_id
_entity_poly.type
_entity_poly.pdbx_seq_one_letter_code
_entity_poly.pdbx_strand_id
1 'polypeptide(L)'
;MAISTETQATVNGTHTDSKPLELAIDLPRSPGLKLNLHLTILANSILLFLTSTDSDALPNSAVQMGSFVYALPDRYNPSQPMSTALYTAPSSLDFTTRMAKVLTRKLAKPCYSNVAEEVMESETKGFVITRYRPGTSCRDLA
;
A
#
# COMPACT_ATOMS: atom_id res chain seq x y z
N MET A 1 28.66 33.44 -16.64
CA MET A 1 27.53 32.54 -16.34
C MET A 1 28.01 31.54 -15.30
N ALA A 2 27.62 31.71 -14.04
CA ALA A 2 28.05 30.83 -12.95
C ALA A 2 26.96 29.76 -12.74
N ILE A 3 27.32 28.50 -12.95
CA ILE A 3 26.51 27.34 -12.55
C ILE A 3 26.67 27.20 -11.03
N SER A 4 25.63 27.57 -10.30
CA SER A 4 25.49 27.23 -8.89
C SER A 4 25.09 25.76 -8.79
N THR A 5 26.06 24.92 -8.46
CA THR A 5 25.83 23.53 -8.07
C THR A 5 25.32 23.55 -6.64
N GLU A 6 24.00 23.40 -6.45
CA GLU A 6 23.42 23.17 -5.13
C GLU A 6 23.78 21.75 -4.67
N THR A 7 24.81 21.66 -3.82
CA THR A 7 25.13 20.45 -3.07
C THR A 7 24.02 20.21 -2.05
N GLN A 8 23.05 19.36 -2.40
CA GLN A 8 21.96 18.96 -1.51
C GLN A 8 22.53 18.14 -0.34
N ALA A 9 22.39 18.68 0.87
CA ALA A 9 22.84 18.05 2.11
C ALA A 9 22.12 16.70 2.31
N THR A 10 22.89 15.62 2.42
CA THR A 10 22.36 14.29 2.74
C THR A 10 21.96 14.24 4.21
N VAL A 11 20.67 14.40 4.48
CA VAL A 11 20.03 14.00 5.73
C VAL A 11 19.98 12.47 5.76
N ASN A 12 20.38 11.85 6.87
CA ASN A 12 20.23 10.40 7.08
C ASN A 12 18.76 9.99 6.86
N GLY A 13 18.48 9.33 5.73
CA GLY A 13 17.14 8.90 5.33
C GLY A 13 16.83 8.97 3.83
N THR A 14 17.68 9.61 3.02
CA THR A 14 17.47 9.70 1.57
C THR A 14 17.94 8.43 0.85
N HIS A 15 17.11 7.38 0.82
CA HIS A 15 17.18 6.41 -0.27
C HIS A 15 16.60 7.09 -1.52
N THR A 16 17.48 7.48 -2.44
CA THR A 16 17.16 8.34 -3.60
C THR A 16 16.52 7.60 -4.79
N ASP A 17 16.02 6.37 -4.62
CA ASP A 17 15.54 5.59 -5.78
C ASP A 17 14.45 4.57 -5.44
N SER A 18 13.43 4.98 -4.68
CA SER A 18 12.18 4.21 -4.60
C SER A 18 11.00 5.12 -4.96
N LYS A 19 10.82 5.39 -6.26
CA LYS A 19 9.60 6.03 -6.75
C LYS A 19 8.39 5.21 -6.24
N PRO A 20 7.45 5.81 -5.49
CA PRO A 20 6.25 5.11 -5.07
C PRO A 20 5.50 4.59 -6.30
N LEU A 21 5.11 3.32 -6.27
CA LEU A 21 4.24 2.74 -7.29
C LEU A 21 2.81 3.15 -6.96
N GLU A 22 2.28 4.07 -7.75
CA GLU A 22 0.92 4.55 -7.66
C GLU A 22 0.05 3.83 -8.69
N LEU A 23 -1.03 3.22 -8.24
CA LEU A 23 -1.97 2.49 -9.08
C LEU A 23 -3.40 2.91 -8.71
N ALA A 24 -4.13 3.44 -9.68
CA ALA A 24 -5.56 3.70 -9.56
C ALA A 24 -6.34 2.64 -10.34
N ILE A 25 -7.29 1.97 -9.67
CA ILE A 25 -8.13 0.94 -10.29
C ILE A 25 -9.59 1.34 -10.10
N ASP A 26 -10.32 1.42 -11.20
CA ASP A 26 -11.77 1.58 -11.18
C ASP A 26 -12.42 0.23 -10.79
N LEU A 27 -13.30 0.21 -9.78
CA LEU A 27 -13.93 -1.05 -9.40
C LEU A 27 -15.07 -1.41 -10.38
N PRO A 28 -15.13 -2.67 -10.84
CA PRO A 28 -16.16 -3.10 -11.78
C PRO A 28 -17.58 -3.14 -11.18
N ARG A 29 -17.70 -3.12 -9.85
CA ARG A 29 -18.98 -3.27 -9.13
C ARG A 29 -19.65 -1.94 -8.81
N SER A 30 -18.91 -0.84 -8.84
CA SER A 30 -19.32 0.49 -8.39
C SER A 30 -18.79 1.55 -9.37
N PRO A 31 -19.50 1.79 -10.49
CA PRO A 31 -19.09 2.80 -11.47
C PRO A 31 -19.09 4.19 -10.80
N GLY A 32 -17.89 4.69 -10.49
CA GLY A 32 -17.67 5.94 -9.77
C GLY A 32 -16.61 5.85 -8.67
N LEU A 33 -16.42 4.66 -8.09
CA LEU A 33 -15.41 4.42 -7.05
C LEU A 33 -14.08 3.99 -7.67
N LYS A 34 -13.00 4.67 -7.26
CA LYS A 34 -11.62 4.34 -7.63
C LYS A 34 -10.82 3.97 -6.39
N LEU A 35 -10.06 2.87 -6.47
CA LEU A 35 -9.06 2.54 -5.45
C LEU A 35 -7.72 3.10 -5.88
N ASN A 36 -7.12 3.92 -5.04
CA ASN A 36 -5.76 4.41 -5.21
C ASN A 36 -4.84 3.66 -4.25
N LEU A 37 -3.86 2.98 -4.83
CA LEU A 37 -2.84 2.19 -4.14
C LEU A 37 -1.51 2.91 -4.29
N HIS A 38 -0.90 3.29 -3.17
CA HIS A 38 0.42 3.90 -3.13
C HIS A 38 1.35 2.92 -2.41
N LEU A 39 2.23 2.28 -3.20
CA LEU A 39 3.17 1.28 -2.71
C LEU A 39 4.59 1.84 -2.72
N THR A 40 5.19 2.00 -1.55
CA THR A 40 6.60 2.40 -1.40
C THR A 40 7.42 1.19 -1.00
N ILE A 41 8.37 0.80 -1.85
CA ILE A 41 9.27 -0.31 -1.59
C ILE A 41 10.57 0.24 -1.01
N LEU A 42 10.82 0.00 0.27
CA LEU A 42 12.06 0.36 0.95
C LEU A 42 13.03 -0.84 0.93
N ALA A 43 14.29 -0.60 1.28
CA ALA A 43 15.31 -1.65 1.30
C ALA A 43 14.93 -2.85 2.19
N ASN A 44 14.37 -2.56 3.38
CA ASN A 44 14.05 -3.57 4.40
C ASN A 44 12.57 -3.67 4.76
N SER A 45 11.70 -2.88 4.12
CA SER A 45 10.26 -2.90 4.41
C SER A 45 9.45 -2.41 3.23
N ILE A 46 8.15 -2.66 3.28
CA ILE A 46 7.21 -2.25 2.24
C ILE A 46 6.09 -1.46 2.91
N LEU A 47 5.77 -0.29 2.36
CA LEU A 47 4.65 0.54 2.82
C LEU A 47 3.56 0.50 1.77
N LEU A 48 2.35 0.09 2.14
CA LEU A 48 1.18 0.11 1.27
C LEU A 48 0.12 1.01 1.88
N PHE A 49 -0.18 2.10 1.17
CA PHE A 49 -1.32 2.96 1.43
C PHE A 49 -2.44 2.67 0.44
N LEU A 50 -3.60 2.27 0.95
CA LEU A 50 -4.82 2.10 0.15
C LEU A 50 -5.81 3.20 0.52
N THR A 51 -6.24 3.97 -0.47
CA THR A 51 -7.31 4.95 -0.35
C THR A 51 -8.37 4.69 -1.41
N SER A 52 -9.59 5.14 -1.17
CA SER A 52 -10.65 5.15 -2.16
C SER A 52 -11.02 6.60 -2.46
N THR A 53 -11.45 6.86 -3.69
CA THR A 53 -12.01 8.14 -4.09
C THR A 53 -13.28 7.86 -4.87
N ASP A 54 -14.39 8.43 -4.42
CA ASP A 54 -15.64 8.46 -5.17
C ASP A 54 -15.68 9.70 -6.08
N SER A 55 -16.10 9.50 -7.33
CA SER A 55 -16.35 10.58 -8.28
C SER A 55 -17.42 11.58 -7.86
N ASP A 56 -18.36 11.17 -7.00
CA ASP A 56 -19.44 12.04 -6.50
C ASP A 56 -19.07 12.72 -5.16
N ALA A 57 -17.88 12.42 -4.62
CA ALA A 57 -17.40 13.05 -3.39
C ALA A 57 -16.95 14.49 -3.64
N LEU A 58 -17.15 15.34 -2.62
CA LEU A 58 -16.71 16.74 -2.63
C LEU A 58 -15.20 16.84 -2.91
N PRO A 59 -14.75 17.75 -3.79
CA PRO A 59 -13.33 18.01 -3.99
C PRO A 59 -12.71 18.47 -2.65
N ASN A 60 -11.58 17.88 -2.26
CA ASN A 60 -10.92 18.02 -0.95
C ASN A 60 -11.62 17.37 0.26
N SER A 61 -12.50 16.38 0.07
CA SER A 61 -12.93 15.55 1.19
C SER A 61 -11.73 14.76 1.74
N ALA A 62 -11.28 15.11 2.95
CA ALA A 62 -10.20 14.41 3.63
C ALA A 62 -10.74 13.08 4.16
N VAL A 63 -10.35 11.98 3.52
CA VAL A 63 -10.75 10.64 3.94
C VAL A 63 -10.11 10.31 5.29
N GLN A 64 -10.91 9.83 6.23
CA GLN A 64 -10.42 9.42 7.55
C GLN A 64 -9.47 8.21 7.41
N MET A 65 -8.42 8.21 8.23
CA MET A 65 -7.46 7.10 8.27
C MET A 65 -8.10 5.91 8.98
N GLY A 66 -8.26 4.80 8.27
CA GLY A 66 -8.72 3.53 8.83
C GLY A 66 -7.57 2.76 9.48
N SER A 67 -7.70 1.44 9.58
CA SER A 67 -6.74 0.60 10.31
C SER A 67 -5.33 0.63 9.72
N PHE A 68 -4.32 0.65 10.60
CA PHE A 68 -2.91 0.55 10.25
C PHE A 68 -2.28 -0.67 10.92
N VAL A 69 -1.76 -1.60 10.11
CA VAL A 69 -1.22 -2.87 10.59
C VAL A 69 0.19 -3.07 10.09
N TYR A 70 1.07 -3.49 11.00
CA TYR A 70 2.40 -3.97 10.72
C TYR A 70 2.39 -5.50 10.66
N ALA A 71 3.05 -6.08 9.66
CA ALA A 71 3.23 -7.53 9.57
C ALA A 71 4.69 -7.89 9.31
N LEU A 72 5.12 -9.00 9.91
CA LEU A 72 6.51 -9.45 9.94
C LEU A 72 6.57 -10.94 9.53
N PRO A 73 7.48 -11.32 8.62
CA PRO A 73 7.60 -12.70 8.18
C PRO A 73 8.26 -13.53 9.27
N ASP A 74 7.59 -14.60 9.71
CA ASP A 74 8.22 -15.56 10.62
C ASP A 74 9.23 -16.44 9.87
N ARG A 75 10.43 -16.57 10.43
CA ARG A 75 11.52 -17.40 9.88
C ARG A 75 11.30 -18.89 10.17
N TYR A 76 10.58 -19.22 11.25
CA TYR A 76 10.31 -20.61 11.64
C TYR A 76 9.08 -21.16 10.93
N ASN A 77 8.04 -20.34 10.76
CA ASN A 77 6.84 -20.71 10.02
C ASN A 77 6.48 -19.69 8.92
N PRO A 78 6.99 -19.84 7.69
CA PRO A 78 6.72 -18.91 6.59
C PRO A 78 5.25 -18.91 6.12
N SER A 79 4.45 -19.89 6.57
CA SER A 79 3.02 -19.94 6.26
C SER A 79 2.18 -19.00 7.13
N GLN A 80 2.70 -18.60 8.30
CA GLN A 80 1.97 -17.85 9.31
C GLN A 80 2.75 -16.60 9.75
N PRO A 81 2.68 -15.50 8.97
CA PRO A 81 3.28 -14.24 9.36
C PRO A 81 2.56 -13.62 10.58
N MET A 82 3.35 -12.95 11.42
CA MET A 82 2.86 -12.22 12.59
C MET A 82 2.34 -10.85 12.16
N SER A 83 1.29 -10.37 12.83
CA SER A 83 0.70 -9.05 12.55
C SER A 83 0.39 -8.31 13.85
N THR A 84 0.70 -7.02 13.88
CA THR A 84 0.44 -6.11 15.00
C THR A 84 -0.30 -4.89 14.47
N ALA A 85 -1.51 -4.64 14.98
CA ALA A 85 -2.25 -3.43 14.65
C ALA A 85 -1.65 -2.25 15.43
N LEU A 86 -1.23 -1.21 14.71
CA LEU A 86 -0.73 0.05 15.27
C LEU A 86 -1.87 1.06 15.46
N TYR A 87 -2.86 1.01 14.56
CA TYR A 87 -4.11 1.75 14.68
C TYR A 87 -5.28 0.84 14.33
N THR A 88 -6.31 0.86 15.16
CA THR A 88 -7.44 -0.07 15.09
C THR A 88 -8.72 0.67 14.78
N ALA A 89 -9.27 0.46 13.58
CA ALA A 89 -10.62 0.88 13.20
C ALA A 89 -11.47 -0.39 12.96
N PRO A 90 -12.56 -0.61 13.72
CA PRO A 90 -13.27 -1.90 13.74
C PRO A 90 -13.87 -2.30 12.37
N SER A 91 -14.13 -1.33 11.50
CA SER A 91 -14.67 -1.53 10.14
C SER A 91 -13.66 -2.07 9.14
N SER A 92 -12.35 -1.88 9.36
CA SER A 92 -11.28 -2.18 8.39
C SER A 92 -10.15 -3.06 8.93
N LEU A 93 -10.20 -3.40 10.22
CA LEU A 93 -9.13 -4.12 10.92
C LEU A 93 -8.83 -5.50 10.29
N ASP A 94 -9.86 -6.29 10.07
CA ASP A 94 -9.72 -7.65 9.55
C ASP A 94 -9.16 -7.66 8.13
N PHE A 95 -9.65 -6.74 7.30
CA PHE A 95 -9.17 -6.53 5.95
C PHE A 95 -7.68 -6.14 5.92
N THR A 96 -7.30 -5.09 6.64
CA THR A 96 -5.90 -4.62 6.68
C THR A 96 -4.97 -5.68 7.24
N THR A 97 -5.42 -6.45 8.24
CA THR A 97 -4.63 -7.55 8.82
C THR A 97 -4.42 -8.68 7.82
N ARG A 98 -5.46 -9.09 7.08
CA ARG A 98 -5.34 -10.11 6.03
C ARG A 98 -4.42 -9.63 4.91
N MET A 99 -4.58 -8.37 4.49
CA MET A 99 -3.74 -7.76 3.46
C MET A 99 -2.26 -7.77 3.86
N ALA A 100 -1.94 -7.29 5.06
CA ALA A 100 -0.57 -7.25 5.57
C ALA A 100 0.05 -8.66 5.65
N LYS A 101 -0.71 -9.66 6.13
CA LYS A 101 -0.26 -11.05 6.17
C LYS A 101 0.01 -11.62 4.78
N VAL A 102 -0.88 -11.38 3.81
CA VAL A 102 -0.71 -11.87 2.44
C VAL A 102 0.51 -11.23 1.78
N LEU A 103 0.71 -9.92 1.95
CA LEU A 103 1.87 -9.21 1.40
C LEU A 103 3.17 -9.69 2.01
N THR A 104 3.22 -9.81 3.34
CA THR A 104 4.38 -10.33 4.07
C THR A 104 4.73 -11.73 3.62
N ARG A 105 3.73 -12.62 3.46
CA ARG A 105 3.94 -14.00 2.99
C ARG A 105 4.40 -14.06 1.54
N LYS A 106 3.95 -13.14 0.68
CA LYS A 106 4.33 -13.11 -0.74
C LYS A 106 5.71 -12.49 -0.97
N LEU A 107 6.07 -11.48 -0.19
CA LEU A 107 7.27 -10.68 -0.40
C LEU A 107 8.42 -11.06 0.54
N ALA A 108 8.15 -11.90 1.55
CA ALA A 108 9.11 -12.32 2.59
C ALA A 108 9.85 -11.14 3.25
N LYS A 109 9.18 -9.97 3.30
CA LYS A 109 9.67 -8.72 3.89
C LYS A 109 8.63 -8.18 4.86
N PRO A 110 9.04 -7.45 5.91
CA PRO A 110 8.11 -6.72 6.76
C PRO A 110 7.29 -5.74 5.93
N CYS A 111 5.98 -5.67 6.18
CA CYS A 111 5.11 -4.72 5.51
C CYS A 111 4.27 -3.92 6.49
N TYR A 112 4.06 -2.66 6.15
CA TYR A 112 3.10 -1.78 6.76
C TYR A 112 1.96 -1.60 5.79
N SER A 113 0.74 -1.84 6.24
CA SER A 113 -0.46 -1.69 5.42
C SER A 113 -1.41 -0.76 6.14
N ASN A 114 -1.80 0.32 5.49
CA ASN A 114 -2.88 1.19 5.93
C ASN A 114 -4.01 1.21 4.90
N VAL A 115 -5.21 1.43 5.42
CA VAL A 115 -6.43 1.55 4.64
C VAL A 115 -7.14 2.81 5.10
N ALA A 116 -7.68 3.58 4.17
CA ALA A 116 -8.58 4.68 4.48
C ALA A 116 -9.97 4.14 4.85
N GLU A 117 -10.66 4.80 5.78
CA GLU A 117 -11.90 4.30 6.40
C GLU A 117 -13.07 4.16 5.40
N GLU A 118 -13.02 4.89 4.28
CA GLU A 118 -14.02 4.85 3.21
C GLU A 118 -13.94 3.59 2.34
N VAL A 119 -12.91 2.74 2.51
CA VAL A 119 -12.78 1.49 1.75
C VAL A 119 -13.79 0.46 2.27
N MET A 120 -14.91 0.36 1.57
CA MET A 120 -15.98 -0.59 1.87
C MET A 120 -15.49 -2.03 1.58
N GLU A 121 -15.29 -2.83 2.65
CA GLU A 121 -14.74 -4.20 2.60
C GLU A 121 -15.53 -5.16 1.70
N SER A 122 -16.80 -4.85 1.40
CA SER A 122 -17.65 -5.67 0.52
C SER A 122 -17.21 -5.68 -0.95
N GLU A 123 -16.51 -4.64 -1.41
CA GLU A 123 -16.17 -4.48 -2.83
C GLU A 123 -14.79 -5.03 -3.19
N THR A 124 -13.85 -5.08 -2.23
CA THR A 124 -12.48 -5.59 -2.42
C THR A 124 -12.35 -7.11 -2.32
N LYS A 125 -13.45 -7.86 -2.14
CA LYS A 125 -13.44 -9.34 -2.06
C LYS A 125 -12.87 -10.04 -3.30
N GLY A 126 -12.77 -9.33 -4.44
CA GLY A 126 -12.15 -9.81 -5.68
C GLY A 126 -10.71 -9.35 -5.91
N PHE A 127 -10.08 -8.62 -4.98
CA PHE A 127 -8.73 -8.09 -5.18
C PHE A 127 -7.69 -9.21 -5.07
N VAL A 128 -7.38 -9.82 -6.21
CA VAL A 128 -6.32 -10.82 -6.34
C VAL A 128 -4.99 -10.09 -6.50
N ILE A 129 -4.14 -10.15 -5.49
CA ILE A 129 -2.74 -9.72 -5.63
C ILE A 129 -2.05 -10.68 -6.60
N THR A 130 -2.02 -10.36 -7.89
CA THR A 130 -1.21 -11.04 -8.88
C THR A 130 0.26 -10.88 -8.51
N ARG A 131 1.08 -11.92 -8.70
CA ARG A 131 2.48 -11.93 -8.23
C ARG A 131 3.23 -10.71 -8.76
N TYR A 132 3.64 -9.80 -7.87
CA TYR A 132 4.63 -8.78 -8.21
C TYR A 132 5.98 -9.47 -8.37
N ARG A 133 6.46 -9.61 -9.62
CA ARG A 133 7.85 -9.99 -9.89
C ARG A 133 8.69 -8.71 -9.87
N PRO A 134 9.68 -8.59 -8.99
CA PRO A 134 10.62 -7.48 -9.06
C PRO A 134 11.39 -7.59 -10.40
N GLY A 135 11.14 -6.67 -11.33
CA GLY A 135 11.85 -6.58 -12.62
C GLY A 135 10.97 -6.61 -13.88
N THR A 136 9.67 -6.89 -13.79
CA THR A 136 8.77 -6.76 -14.95
C THR A 136 8.03 -5.44 -14.90
N SER A 137 8.30 -4.60 -15.89
CA SER A 137 7.58 -3.35 -16.15
C SER A 137 6.08 -3.64 -16.37
N CYS A 138 5.21 -2.75 -15.90
CA CYS A 138 3.74 -2.83 -16.03
C CYS A 138 3.21 -2.90 -17.47
N ARG A 139 4.09 -2.95 -18.48
CA ARG A 139 3.75 -3.05 -19.91
C ARG A 139 3.44 -4.47 -20.39
N ASP A 140 3.79 -5.51 -19.64
CA ASP A 140 3.67 -6.90 -20.09
C ASP A 140 2.38 -7.62 -19.63
N LEU A 141 1.38 -6.88 -19.13
CA LEU A 141 0.02 -7.39 -18.93
C LEU A 141 -0.93 -6.73 -19.94
N ALA A 142 -0.89 -7.23 -21.17
CA ALA A 142 -1.93 -7.04 -22.19
C ALA A 142 -2.47 -8.42 -22.60
#